data_AF-A0A1J7BL43-F1
#
_entry.id   AF-A0A1J7BL43-F1
#
_cell.length_a   1.000
_cell.length_b   1.000
_cell.length_c   1.000
_cell.angle_alpha   90.00
_cell.angle_beta   90.00
_cell.angle_gamma   90.00
#
_symmetry.space_group_name_H-M   'P 1'
#
loop_
_entity.id
_entity.type
_entity.pdbx_description
1 polymer ?
#
loop_
_entity_poly.entity_id
_entity_poly.type
_entity_poly.pdbx_seq_one_letter_code
_entity_poly.pdbx_strand_id
1 'polypeptide(L)'
;MNIPFDPAELERVKRAAHDKGVSVRAFIHDAALGVADQLPEQFAAAGLAALDFTGDAFDHLAPEDRAGTPHLRAAEQRAAQALAKDPGAAA
;
A
#
# COMPACT_ATOMS: atom_id res chain seq x y z
N MET A 1 -10.24 -1.67 0.43
CA MET A 1 -10.15 -1.60 -1.04
C MET A 1 -10.87 -2.81 -1.64
N ASN A 2 -11.88 -2.61 -2.48
CA ASN A 2 -12.41 -3.65 -3.35
C ASN A 2 -11.62 -3.58 -4.67
N ILE A 3 -10.57 -4.38 -4.79
CA ILE A 3 -9.89 -4.55 -6.07
C ILE A 3 -10.83 -5.40 -6.93
N PRO A 4 -11.30 -4.92 -8.09
CA PRO A 4 -12.12 -5.73 -8.97
C PRO A 4 -11.25 -6.85 -9.53
N PHE A 5 -11.57 -8.09 -9.17
CA PHE A 5 -10.99 -9.28 -9.78
C PHE A 5 -11.80 -9.64 -11.02
N ASP A 6 -11.11 -10.15 -12.05
CA ASP A 6 -11.80 -10.90 -13.09
C ASP A 6 -12.54 -12.09 -12.44
N PRO A 7 -13.76 -12.46 -12.89
CA PRO A 7 -14.48 -13.59 -12.32
C PRO A 7 -13.68 -14.90 -12.28
N ALA A 8 -12.87 -15.19 -13.30
CA ALA A 8 -12.04 -16.38 -13.35
C ALA A 8 -10.86 -16.28 -12.36
N GLU A 9 -10.29 -15.10 -12.17
CA GLU A 9 -9.26 -14.85 -11.15
C GLU A 9 -9.83 -15.06 -9.75
N LEU A 10 -11.01 -14.50 -9.49
CA LEU A 10 -11.67 -14.61 -8.20
C LEU A 10 -11.94 -16.07 -7.84
N GLU A 11 -12.37 -16.90 -8.80
CA GLU A 11 -12.58 -18.33 -8.56
C GLU A 11 -11.28 -19.08 -8.27
N ARG A 12 -10.16 -18.73 -8.93
CA ARG A 12 -8.84 -19.29 -8.60
C ARG A 12 -8.41 -18.93 -7.19
N VAL A 13 -8.59 -17.67 -6.79
CA VAL A 13 -8.22 -17.18 -5.45
C VAL A 13 -9.10 -17.84 -4.39
N LYS A 14 -10.41 -17.97 -4.62
CA LYS A 14 -11.33 -18.68 -3.72
C LYS A 14 -10.91 -20.12 -3.48
N ARG A 15 -10.57 -20.84 -4.56
CA ARG A 15 -10.09 -22.23 -4.45
C ARG A 15 -8.81 -22.31 -3.63
N ALA A 16 -7.83 -21.47 -3.94
CA ALA A 16 -6.55 -21.46 -3.21
C ALA A 16 -6.71 -21.08 -1.73
N ALA A 17 -7.62 -20.16 -1.41
CA ALA A 17 -7.95 -19.80 -0.03
C ALA A 17 -8.63 -20.96 0.72
N HIS A 18 -9.57 -21.64 0.06
CA HIS A 18 -10.25 -22.82 0.59
C HIS A 18 -9.27 -23.97 0.86
N ASP A 19 -8.36 -24.25 -0.08
CA ASP A 19 -7.35 -25.31 0.07
C ASP A 19 -6.40 -25.05 1.25
N LYS A 20 -6.17 -23.78 1.60
CA LYS A 20 -5.41 -23.37 2.78
C LYS A 20 -6.24 -23.23 4.06
N GLY A 21 -7.56 -23.40 3.98
CA GLY A 21 -8.47 -23.26 5.13
C GLY A 21 -8.57 -21.83 5.67
N VAL A 22 -8.31 -20.81 4.85
CA VAL A 22 -8.34 -19.40 5.25
C VAL A 22 -9.40 -18.62 4.46
N SER A 23 -9.78 -17.43 4.96
CA SER A 23 -10.65 -16.54 4.19
C SER A 23 -9.93 -16.00 2.95
N VAL A 24 -10.68 -15.71 1.88
CA VAL A 24 -10.15 -15.10 0.64
C VAL A 24 -9.37 -13.82 0.93
N ARG A 25 -9.86 -12.99 1.86
CA ARG A 25 -9.17 -11.76 2.25
C ARG A 25 -7.82 -12.04 2.92
N ALA A 26 -7.79 -12.98 3.87
CA ALA A 26 -6.56 -13.37 4.54
C ALA A 26 -5.57 -13.97 3.54
N PHE A 27 -6.04 -14.83 2.63
CA PHE A 27 -5.20 -15.39 1.58
C PHE A 27 -4.54 -14.33 0.69
N ILE A 28 -5.32 -13.36 0.19
CA ILE A 28 -4.80 -12.27 -0.65
C ILE A 28 -3.80 -11.43 0.12
N HIS A 29 -4.12 -11.10 1.37
CA HIS A 29 -3.25 -10.33 2.25
C HIS A 29 -1.90 -11.02 2.46
N ASP A 30 -1.92 -12.29 2.86
CA ASP A 30 -0.70 -13.05 3.15
C ASP A 30 0.11 -13.31 1.88
N ALA A 31 -0.55 -13.53 0.74
CA ALA A 31 0.11 -13.64 -0.55
C ALA A 31 0.78 -12.32 -0.97
N ALA A 32 0.11 -11.19 -0.76
CA ALA A 32 0.67 -9.87 -1.07
C ALA A 32 1.89 -9.56 -0.18
N LEU A 33 1.83 -9.88 1.11
CA LEU A 33 2.97 -9.72 2.03
C LEU A 33 4.12 -10.66 1.67
N GLY A 34 3.83 -11.93 1.36
CA GLY A 34 4.87 -12.87 0.96
C GLY A 34 5.60 -12.47 -0.33
N VAL A 35 4.92 -11.80 -1.25
CA VAL A 35 5.54 -11.22 -2.46
C VAL A 35 6.31 -9.95 -2.12
N ALA A 36 5.79 -9.11 -1.22
CA ALA A 36 6.45 -7.89 -0.77
C ALA A 36 7.82 -8.20 -0.12
N ASP A 37 7.90 -9.25 0.70
CA ASP A 37 9.15 -9.70 1.32
C ASP A 37 10.19 -10.16 0.28
N GLN A 38 9.74 -10.70 -0.85
CA GLN A 38 10.63 -11.16 -1.94
C GLN A 38 11.09 -10.02 -2.85
N LEU A 39 10.29 -8.94 -2.95
CA LEU A 39 10.51 -7.82 -3.85
C LEU A 39 10.40 -6.47 -3.12
N PRO A 40 11.22 -6.24 -2.07
CA PRO A 40 11.04 -5.11 -1.15
C PRO A 40 11.15 -3.76 -1.85
N GLU A 41 12.04 -3.61 -2.83
CA GLU A 41 12.21 -2.37 -3.60
C GLU A 41 10.96 -2.05 -4.45
N GLN A 42 10.37 -3.05 -5.10
CA GLN A 42 9.17 -2.86 -5.92
C GLN A 42 7.95 -2.55 -5.05
N PHE A 43 7.85 -3.22 -3.90
CA PHE A 43 6.81 -2.95 -2.92
C PHE A 43 6.91 -1.52 -2.36
N ALA A 44 8.11 -1.08 -1.97
CA ALA A 44 8.34 0.28 -1.51
C ALA A 44 8.01 1.33 -2.59
N ALA A 45 8.42 1.10 -3.84
CA ALA A 45 8.11 1.99 -4.95
C ALA A 45 6.59 2.08 -5.21
N ALA A 46 5.87 0.96 -5.18
CA ALA A 46 4.42 0.94 -5.32
C ALA A 46 3.72 1.65 -4.15
N GLY A 47 4.23 1.50 -2.92
CA GLY A 47 3.75 2.20 -1.74
C GLY A 47 3.90 3.71 -1.84
N LEU A 48 5.07 4.19 -2.30
CA LEU A 48 5.31 5.61 -2.55
C LEU A 48 4.37 6.17 -3.63
N ALA A 49 4.21 5.45 -4.75
CA ALA A 49 3.29 5.88 -5.81
C ALA A 49 1.82 5.95 -5.34
N ALA A 50 1.39 5.00 -4.49
CA ALA A 50 0.06 5.02 -3.90
C ALA A 50 -0.12 6.19 -2.93
N LEU A 51 0.90 6.51 -2.13
CA LEU A 51 0.90 7.69 -1.25
C LEU A 51 0.76 8.98 -2.06
N ASP A 52 1.57 9.16 -3.11
CA ASP A 52 1.52 10.33 -3.98
C ASP A 52 0.12 10.49 -4.59
N PHE A 53 -0.43 9.42 -5.18
CA PHE A 53 -1.77 9.44 -5.75
C PHE A 53 -2.86 9.76 -4.70
N THR A 54 -2.75 9.22 -3.50
CA THR A 54 -3.73 9.48 -2.44
C THR A 54 -3.67 10.93 -1.97
N GLY A 55 -2.46 11.50 -1.88
CA GLY A 55 -2.25 12.92 -1.61
C GLY A 55 -2.86 13.80 -2.69
N ASP A 56 -2.61 13.49 -3.97
CA ASP A 56 -3.18 14.23 -5.10
C ASP A 56 -4.71 14.12 -5.15
N ALA A 57 -5.27 12.94 -4.88
CA ALA A 57 -6.71 12.72 -4.84
C ALA A 57 -7.37 13.49 -3.69
N PHE A 58 -6.72 13.55 -2.53
CA PHE A 58 -7.18 14.35 -1.40
C PHE A 58 -7.13 15.86 -1.73
N ASP A 59 -6.02 16.33 -2.30
CA ASP A 59 -5.85 17.72 -2.76
C ASP A 59 -6.93 18.12 -3.79
N HIS A 60 -7.38 17.18 -4.62
CA HIS A 60 -8.45 17.40 -5.59
C HIS A 60 -9.83 17.52 -4.94
N LEU A 61 -10.10 16.75 -3.88
CA LEU A 61 -11.40 16.69 -3.22
C LEU A 61 -11.59 17.74 -2.12
N ALA A 62 -10.51 18.16 -1.46
CA ALA A 62 -10.52 19.11 -0.35
C ALA A 62 -9.40 20.16 -0.47
N PRO A 63 -9.44 21.02 -1.50
CA PRO A 63 -8.38 22.00 -1.76
C PRO A 63 -8.21 23.04 -0.63
N GLU A 64 -9.23 23.30 0.17
CA GLU A 64 -9.21 24.19 1.34
C GLU A 64 -8.39 23.63 2.51
N ASP A 65 -8.33 22.31 2.67
CA ASP A 65 -7.56 21.65 3.73
C ASP A 65 -6.05 21.71 3.47
N ARG A 66 -5.66 22.07 2.25
CA ARG A 66 -4.28 22.32 1.83
C ARG A 66 -3.60 23.43 2.65
N ALA A 67 -4.39 24.39 3.16
CA ALA A 67 -3.88 25.46 4.01
C ALA A 67 -3.59 25.00 5.46
N GLY A 68 -4.17 23.88 5.91
CA GLY A 68 -4.05 23.35 7.28
C GLY A 68 -3.08 22.18 7.44
N THR A 69 -2.68 21.53 6.35
CA THR A 69 -1.76 20.37 6.32
C THR A 69 -0.24 20.61 6.17
N PRO A 70 0.35 21.83 6.28
CA PRO A 70 1.81 22.00 6.14
C PRO A 70 2.65 21.12 7.08
N HIS A 71 2.14 20.89 8.29
CA HIS A 71 2.87 20.16 9.33
C HIS A 71 2.90 18.65 9.10
N LEU A 72 1.83 18.08 8.51
CA LEU A 72 1.76 16.67 8.16
C LEU A 72 2.67 16.35 6.98
N ARG A 73 2.65 17.17 5.91
CA ARG A 73 3.60 17.01 4.80
C ARG A 73 5.04 17.16 5.26
N ALA A 74 5.35 18.12 6.13
CA ALA A 74 6.70 18.27 6.68
C ALA A 74 7.12 17.11 7.59
N ALA A 75 6.19 16.42 8.26
CA ALA A 75 6.48 15.22 9.04
C ALA A 75 6.70 14.01 8.12
N GLU A 76 5.88 13.84 7.08
CA GLU A 76 6.01 12.79 6.07
C GLU A 76 7.33 12.92 5.29
N GLN A 77 7.69 14.13 4.86
CA GLN A 77 8.95 14.38 4.16
C GLN A 77 10.16 14.07 5.04
N ARG A 78 10.09 14.39 6.34
CA ARG A 78 11.15 14.05 7.31
C ARG A 78 11.24 12.55 7.54
N ALA A 79 10.12 11.84 7.64
CA ALA A 79 10.10 10.39 7.78
C ALA A 79 10.67 9.69 6.53
N ALA A 80 10.27 10.14 5.33
CA ALA A 80 10.82 9.64 4.06
C ALA A 80 12.33 9.90 3.94
N GLN A 81 12.81 11.08 4.37
CA GLN A 81 14.25 11.38 4.39
C GLN A 81 15.03 10.54 5.41
N ALA A 82 14.44 10.21 6.56
CA ALA A 82 15.07 9.36 7.55
C ALA A 82 15.26 7.94 7.02
N LEU A 83 14.22 7.39 6.37
CA LEU A 83 14.26 6.06 5.73
C LEU A 83 15.27 6.00 4.57
N ALA A 84 15.39 7.07 3.78
CA ALA A 84 16.35 7.13 2.68
C ALA A 84 17.81 7.23 3.16
N LYS A 85 18.06 7.75 4.37
CA LYS A 85 19.40 7.90 4.97
C LYS A 85 19.84 6.68 5.77
N ASP A 86 18.88 5.91 6.30
CA ASP A 86 19.14 4.69 7.04
C ASP A 86 18.02 3.66 6.79
N PRO A 87 18.10 2.89 5.68
CA PRO A 87 17.05 1.95 5.30
C PRO A 87 16.89 0.78 6.29
N GLY A 88 17.82 0.62 7.24
CA GLY A 88 17.75 -0.39 8.31
C GLY A 88 16.98 0.05 9.57
N ALA A 89 16.61 1.33 9.70
CA ALA A 89 15.91 1.83 10.89
C ALA A 89 14.39 1.53 10.91
N ALA A 90 13.85 0.95 9.84
CA ALA A 90 12.45 0.56 9.72
C ALA A 90 12.18 -0.93 10.01
N ALA A 91 13.23 -1.69 10.37
CA ALA A 91 13.15 -3.12 10.71
C ALA A 91 12.98 -3.36 12.21
#